data_AF-A0A2C5ZRP3-F1
#
_entry.id   AF-A0A2C5ZRP3-F1
#
_cell.length_a   1.000
_cell.length_b   1.000
_cell.length_c   1.000
_cell.angle_alpha   90.00
_cell.angle_beta   90.00
_cell.angle_gamma   90.00
#
_symmetry.space_group_name_H-M   'P 1'
#
loop_
_entity.id
_entity.type
_entity.pdbx_description
1 polymer ?
#
loop_
_entity_poly.entity_id
_entity_poly.type
_entity_poly.pdbx_seq_one_letter_code
_entity_poly.pdbx_strand_id
1 'polypeptide(L)'
;MRRQCVLLVARLASALLVPKSAPCLYHGRICRWHGESPICGRDSHRLGFSTSQQELMASTRYASISALCSDDADGLNPGPDCCAQYGKGCVAGYKRLWCHVEPVVKTQSQTVRHTARGSGQLCEWEGRKCQWYGAAPFCMATEHEIGSVDDKGREFLVSTRYMSVATLCSDATRPTDGHCCSRYGKGCLGGYKRLWCFPKPTTRLKSSHHGQASLAEQHHPSPVPLPPPDWASRRPCRFRGRTCQWHGSSPFCGTTSSPLGQTDALNQTLLFTTRETPIAHLCANLDAADYPGESCCREYHATCWTGYKRLWCSEERPEAYWETDAWRYGKL
;
A
#
# COMPACT_ATOMS: atom_id res chain seq x y z
N MET A 1 19.58 -37.63 73.16
CA MET A 1 18.81 -38.15 72.00
C MET A 1 17.97 -37.02 71.42
N ARG A 2 18.38 -36.43 70.28
CA ARG A 2 17.55 -35.48 69.52
C ARG A 2 17.68 -35.87 68.04
N ARG A 3 16.61 -36.44 67.48
CA ARG A 3 16.51 -36.78 66.05
C ARG A 3 15.98 -35.55 65.31
N GLN A 4 16.80 -34.96 64.45
CA GLN A 4 16.36 -33.94 63.49
C GLN A 4 15.81 -34.65 62.25
N CYS A 5 14.50 -34.54 62.03
CA CYS A 5 13.85 -34.90 60.77
C CYS A 5 14.09 -33.76 59.76
N VAL A 6 14.93 -34.01 58.75
CA VAL A 6 15.11 -33.13 57.60
C VAL A 6 14.04 -33.47 56.56
N LEU A 7 13.05 -32.59 56.42
CA LEU A 7 12.02 -32.67 55.38
C LEU A 7 12.56 -32.04 54.09
N LEU A 8 13.04 -32.88 53.17
CA LEU A 8 13.46 -32.48 51.82
C LEU A 8 12.20 -32.30 50.95
N VAL A 9 11.73 -31.06 50.81
CA VAL A 9 10.67 -30.71 49.85
C VAL A 9 11.33 -30.50 48.48
N ALA A 10 11.45 -31.57 47.70
CA ALA A 10 11.83 -31.49 46.29
C ALA A 10 10.69 -30.82 45.50
N ARG A 11 10.78 -29.51 45.28
CA ARG A 11 9.91 -28.81 44.32
C ARG A 11 10.33 -29.24 42.91
N LEU A 12 9.64 -30.24 42.36
CA LEU A 12 9.63 -30.52 40.93
C LEU A 12 9.07 -29.29 40.21
N ALA A 13 9.96 -28.39 39.79
CA ALA A 13 9.64 -27.35 38.83
C ALA A 13 9.35 -28.04 37.50
N SER A 14 8.11 -28.53 37.34
CA SER A 14 7.57 -28.91 36.05
C SER A 14 7.58 -27.64 35.21
N ALA A 15 8.59 -27.50 34.35
CA ALA A 15 8.61 -26.51 33.30
C ALA A 15 7.41 -26.85 32.39
N LEU A 16 6.26 -26.27 32.71
CA LEU A 16 5.09 -26.27 31.85
C LEU A 16 5.55 -25.58 30.57
N LEU A 17 5.93 -26.36 29.56
CA LEU A 17 6.12 -25.91 28.20
C LEU A 17 4.79 -25.34 27.75
N VAL A 18 4.61 -24.03 27.99
CA VAL A 18 3.42 -23.32 27.55
C VAL A 18 3.41 -23.41 26.02
N PRO A 19 2.38 -24.03 25.41
CA PRO A 19 2.37 -24.22 23.98
C PRO A 19 2.39 -22.85 23.31
N LYS A 20 3.41 -22.61 22.48
CA LYS A 20 3.44 -21.48 21.55
C LYS A 20 2.15 -21.52 20.73
N SER A 21 1.57 -20.35 20.46
CA SER A 21 0.37 -20.24 19.64
C SER A 21 0.54 -21.04 18.33
N ALA A 22 -0.49 -21.79 17.96
CA ALA A 22 -0.48 -22.49 16.69
C ALA A 22 -0.52 -21.47 15.54
N PRO A 23 0.09 -21.80 14.38
CA PRO A 23 -0.04 -20.96 13.20
C PRO A 23 -1.51 -20.91 12.73
N CYS A 24 -1.87 -19.82 12.07
CA CYS A 24 -3.15 -19.62 11.40
C CYS A 24 -2.95 -19.03 9.99
N LEU A 25 -3.98 -19.05 9.16
CA LEU A 25 -3.98 -18.49 7.82
C LEU A 25 -4.79 -17.18 7.77
N TYR A 26 -4.16 -16.13 7.25
CA TYR A 26 -4.81 -14.85 6.98
C TYR A 26 -4.36 -14.31 5.62
N HIS A 27 -5.32 -14.06 4.72
CA HIS A 27 -5.05 -13.64 3.33
C HIS A 27 -3.97 -14.48 2.62
N GLY A 28 -4.00 -15.81 2.80
CA GLY A 28 -3.03 -16.73 2.18
C GLY A 28 -1.62 -16.70 2.77
N ARG A 29 -1.42 -16.00 3.89
CA ARG A 29 -0.17 -15.93 4.63
C ARG A 29 -0.26 -16.75 5.91
N ILE A 30 0.84 -17.39 6.30
CA ILE A 30 0.96 -18.05 7.61
C ILE A 30 1.24 -16.96 8.65
N CYS A 31 0.40 -16.96 9.68
CA CYS A 31 0.45 -15.98 10.76
C CYS A 31 0.54 -16.66 12.12
N ARG A 32 1.06 -15.94 13.11
CA ARG A 32 1.21 -16.44 14.48
C ARG A 32 1.05 -15.32 15.50
N TRP A 33 0.38 -15.62 16.61
CA TRP A 33 0.25 -14.67 17.73
C TRP A 33 1.49 -14.72 18.63
N HIS A 34 2.22 -13.62 18.70
CA HIS A 34 3.35 -13.43 19.59
C HIS A 34 2.91 -12.77 20.90
N GLY A 35 3.37 -13.31 22.03
CA GLY A 35 3.01 -12.89 23.38
C GLY A 35 2.37 -14.04 24.16
N GLU A 36 2.97 -14.39 25.29
CA GLU A 36 2.54 -15.51 26.12
C GLU A 36 1.81 -15.00 27.37
N SER A 37 0.68 -15.62 27.69
CA SER A 37 -0.06 -15.33 28.91
C SER A 37 0.72 -15.87 30.12
N PRO A 38 0.70 -15.20 31.29
CA PRO A 38 -0.11 -14.01 31.61
C PRO A 38 0.55 -12.67 31.26
N ILE A 39 1.87 -12.64 31.03
CA ILE A 39 2.61 -11.40 30.75
C ILE A 39 3.13 -11.42 29.31
N CYS A 40 2.44 -10.69 28.45
CA CYS A 40 2.73 -10.62 27.03
C CYS A 40 3.75 -9.52 26.70
N GLY A 41 4.07 -9.37 25.40
CA GLY A 41 5.03 -8.38 24.90
C GLY A 41 4.62 -6.93 25.13
N ARG A 42 5.59 -6.02 25.00
CA ARG A 42 5.44 -4.56 25.20
C ARG A 42 6.02 -3.69 24.06
N ASP A 43 6.52 -4.32 23.01
CA ASP A 43 7.17 -3.65 21.88
C ASP A 43 6.23 -2.74 21.09
N SER A 44 6.72 -1.55 20.76
CA SER A 44 5.89 -0.44 20.30
C SER A 44 5.66 -0.39 18.78
N HIS A 45 5.88 -1.50 18.07
CA HIS A 45 5.68 -1.55 16.61
C HIS A 45 4.24 -1.19 16.24
N ARG A 46 4.10 -0.41 15.16
CA ARG A 46 2.80 -0.02 14.60
C ARG A 46 2.31 -1.09 13.64
N LEU A 47 1.00 -1.20 13.44
CA LEU A 47 0.42 -2.08 12.41
C LEU A 47 1.02 -1.74 11.04
N GLY A 48 1.32 -2.77 10.23
CA GLY A 48 2.05 -2.66 8.96
C GLY A 48 3.57 -2.54 9.12
N PHE A 49 4.11 -2.62 10.33
CA PHE A 49 5.55 -2.75 10.50
C PHE A 49 6.02 -4.10 9.94
N SER A 50 6.96 -4.04 9.01
CA SER A 50 7.52 -5.21 8.32
C SER A 50 9.00 -5.39 8.65
N THR A 51 9.40 -6.65 8.76
CA THR A 51 10.78 -7.13 8.69
C THR A 51 10.97 -7.84 7.34
N SER A 52 12.17 -8.35 7.05
CA SER A 52 12.39 -9.16 5.84
C SER A 52 11.56 -10.45 5.80
N GLN A 53 11.09 -10.94 6.94
CA GLN A 53 10.40 -12.23 7.04
C GLN A 53 8.93 -12.10 7.42
N GLN A 54 8.57 -11.07 8.17
CA GLN A 54 7.25 -10.96 8.80
C GLN A 54 6.72 -9.52 8.85
N GLU A 55 5.41 -9.39 8.79
CA GLU A 55 4.66 -8.14 8.90
C GLU A 55 3.66 -8.20 10.07
N LEU A 56 3.52 -7.10 10.82
CA LEU A 56 2.61 -6.98 11.94
C LEU A 56 1.18 -6.63 11.46
N MET A 57 0.30 -7.62 11.42
CA MET A 57 -1.06 -7.47 10.87
C MET A 57 -2.09 -7.03 11.91
N ALA A 58 -1.99 -7.50 13.16
CA ALA A 58 -2.93 -7.16 14.22
C ALA A 58 -2.25 -7.08 15.58
N SER A 59 -2.85 -6.32 16.51
CA SER A 59 -2.33 -6.19 17.87
C SER A 59 -3.45 -5.90 18.86
N THR A 60 -3.44 -6.62 19.99
CA THR A 60 -4.41 -6.34 21.07
C THR A 60 -4.02 -5.14 21.93
N ARG A 61 -3.02 -4.36 21.51
CA ARG A 61 -2.67 -3.08 22.13
C ARG A 61 -3.76 -2.03 21.92
N TYR A 62 -4.37 -2.04 20.73
CA TYR A 62 -5.28 -0.98 20.28
C TYR A 62 -6.75 -1.39 20.30
N ALA A 63 -7.03 -2.69 20.31
CA ALA A 63 -8.37 -3.26 20.34
C ALA A 63 -8.36 -4.56 21.16
N SER A 64 -9.48 -4.89 21.79
CA SER A 64 -9.62 -6.19 22.46
C SER A 64 -9.69 -7.31 21.41
N ILE A 65 -9.37 -8.55 21.80
CA ILE A 65 -9.51 -9.68 20.87
C ILE A 65 -10.96 -9.84 20.38
N SER A 66 -11.95 -9.59 21.25
CA SER A 66 -13.36 -9.63 20.86
C SER A 66 -13.69 -8.58 19.80
N ALA A 67 -13.11 -7.38 19.88
CA ALA A 67 -13.30 -6.32 18.89
C ALA A 67 -12.53 -6.58 17.60
N LEU A 68 -11.38 -7.27 17.65
CA LEU A 68 -10.66 -7.70 16.45
C LEU A 68 -11.40 -8.83 15.73
N CYS A 69 -12.04 -9.73 16.47
CA CYS A 69 -12.65 -10.95 15.92
C CYS A 69 -14.15 -10.84 15.62
N SER A 70 -14.79 -9.71 15.87
CA SER A 70 -16.18 -9.47 15.50
C SER A 70 -16.32 -9.17 14.00
N ASP A 71 -17.50 -9.44 13.42
CA ASP A 71 -17.80 -9.14 12.01
C ASP A 71 -17.80 -7.63 11.69
N ASP A 72 -17.94 -6.79 12.72
CA ASP A 72 -17.83 -5.34 12.65
C ASP A 72 -16.36 -4.84 12.66
N ALA A 73 -15.38 -5.74 12.75
CA ALA A 73 -13.98 -5.36 12.67
C ALA A 73 -13.66 -4.94 11.23
N ASP A 74 -13.47 -3.64 11.04
CA ASP A 74 -13.33 -2.91 9.77
C ASP A 74 -12.09 -3.32 8.91
N GLY A 75 -11.85 -4.60 8.65
CA GLY A 75 -10.67 -5.09 7.91
C GLY A 75 -9.42 -5.33 8.77
N LEU A 76 -9.57 -5.28 10.11
CA LEU A 76 -8.58 -5.82 11.06
C LEU A 76 -8.93 -7.21 11.55
N ASN A 77 -10.06 -7.78 11.12
CA ASN A 77 -10.41 -9.14 11.47
C ASN A 77 -9.37 -10.09 10.86
N PRO A 78 -8.53 -10.75 11.66
CA PRO A 78 -7.51 -11.64 11.13
C PRO A 78 -8.11 -12.96 10.60
N GLY A 79 -9.44 -13.03 10.52
CA GLY A 79 -10.20 -14.20 10.13
C GLY A 79 -10.50 -15.10 11.33
N PRO A 80 -11.53 -15.95 11.19
CA PRO A 80 -11.94 -16.87 12.25
C PRO A 80 -10.81 -17.83 12.65
N ASP A 81 -9.94 -18.21 11.71
CA ASP A 81 -8.80 -19.09 11.98
C ASP A 81 -7.80 -18.45 12.95
N CYS A 82 -7.31 -17.24 12.64
CA CYS A 82 -6.40 -16.54 13.55
C CYS A 82 -7.06 -16.12 14.86
N CYS A 83 -8.36 -15.86 14.86
CA CYS A 83 -9.12 -15.61 16.08
C CYS A 83 -9.15 -16.84 16.99
N ALA A 84 -9.37 -18.04 16.44
CA ALA A 84 -9.32 -19.29 17.18
C ALA A 84 -7.93 -19.56 17.77
N GLN A 85 -6.85 -19.17 17.05
CA GLN A 85 -5.47 -19.37 17.52
C GLN A 85 -4.95 -18.30 18.50
N TYR A 86 -5.75 -17.32 18.90
CA TYR A 86 -5.32 -16.28 19.87
C TYR A 86 -4.93 -16.88 21.24
N GLY A 87 -5.69 -17.89 21.67
CA GLY A 87 -5.51 -18.57 22.95
C GLY A 87 -5.87 -17.70 24.15
N LYS A 88 -5.18 -17.90 25.28
CA LYS A 88 -5.42 -17.13 26.51
C LYS A 88 -4.96 -15.68 26.36
N GLY A 89 -5.80 -14.74 26.79
CA GLY A 89 -5.49 -13.32 26.84
C GLY A 89 -4.37 -12.97 27.83
N CYS A 90 -3.86 -11.74 27.72
CA CYS A 90 -2.79 -11.22 28.56
C CYS A 90 -3.39 -10.51 29.79
N VAL A 91 -2.80 -10.74 30.96
CA VAL A 91 -3.07 -9.93 32.16
C VAL A 91 -2.31 -8.60 32.06
N ALA A 92 -1.08 -8.64 31.54
CA ALA A 92 -0.27 -7.46 31.27
C ALA A 92 0.37 -7.53 29.87
N GLY A 93 0.48 -6.38 29.20
CA GLY A 93 0.99 -6.31 27.83
C GLY A 93 -0.07 -6.67 26.78
N TYR A 94 0.35 -7.06 25.59
CA TYR A 94 -0.55 -7.41 24.49
C TYR A 94 0.06 -8.45 23.56
N LYS A 95 -0.79 -9.15 22.81
CA LYS A 95 -0.34 -10.04 21.73
C LYS A 95 -0.32 -9.32 20.40
N ARG A 96 0.51 -9.84 19.50
CA ARG A 96 0.73 -9.31 18.15
C ARG A 96 0.63 -10.44 17.14
N LEU A 97 -0.17 -10.28 16.10
CA LEU A 97 -0.26 -11.23 15.01
C LEU A 97 0.75 -10.85 13.95
N TRP A 98 1.79 -11.68 13.80
CA TRP A 98 2.80 -11.52 12.76
C TRP A 98 2.52 -12.52 11.65
N CYS A 99 2.55 -12.06 10.40
CA CYS A 99 2.34 -12.88 9.22
C CYS A 99 3.60 -12.90 8.36
N HIS A 100 3.92 -14.02 7.74
CA HIS A 100 5.01 -14.09 6.78
C HIS A 100 4.74 -13.20 5.56
N VAL A 101 5.76 -12.46 5.11
CA VAL A 101 5.64 -11.52 3.97
C VAL A 101 5.37 -12.29 2.67
N GLU A 102 6.06 -13.40 2.47
CA GLU A 102 5.84 -14.25 1.30
C GLU A 102 4.55 -15.06 1.48
N PRO A 103 3.60 -14.97 0.52
CA PRO A 103 2.46 -15.85 0.51
C PRO A 103 2.96 -17.28 0.29
N VAL A 104 2.39 -18.24 1.02
CA VAL A 104 2.71 -19.65 0.82
C VAL A 104 2.09 -20.06 -0.51
N VAL A 105 2.91 -20.07 -1.55
CA VAL A 105 2.49 -20.09 -2.96
C VAL A 105 1.52 -21.24 -3.27
N LYS A 106 0.40 -20.86 -3.91
CA LYS A 106 -0.52 -21.62 -4.79
C LYS A 106 -1.16 -22.90 -4.23
N THR A 107 -2.10 -22.75 -3.31
CA THR A 107 -3.28 -23.64 -3.34
C THR A 107 -4.42 -22.85 -3.97
N GLN A 108 -5.10 -23.45 -4.95
CA GLN A 108 -6.18 -22.86 -5.74
C GLN A 108 -7.07 -21.94 -4.90
N SER A 109 -6.98 -20.64 -5.19
CA SER A 109 -7.64 -19.58 -4.44
C SER A 109 -9.16 -19.69 -4.61
N GLN A 110 -9.83 -20.42 -3.72
CA GLN A 110 -11.23 -20.16 -3.44
C GLN A 110 -11.28 -18.77 -2.82
N THR A 111 -11.71 -17.80 -3.63
CA THR A 111 -11.82 -16.39 -3.26
C THR A 111 -12.83 -16.23 -2.12
N VAL A 112 -12.38 -16.29 -0.87
CA VAL A 112 -13.18 -15.86 0.27
C VAL A 112 -13.28 -14.34 0.17
N ARG A 113 -14.42 -13.86 -0.33
CA ARG A 113 -14.75 -12.44 -0.50
C ARG A 113 -14.83 -11.76 0.86
N HIS A 114 -13.74 -11.18 1.35
CA HIS A 114 -13.80 -10.21 2.44
C HIS A 114 -14.44 -8.92 1.91
N THR A 115 -15.76 -8.82 2.05
CA THR A 115 -16.46 -7.55 1.91
C THR A 115 -16.20 -6.70 3.14
N ALA A 116 -15.09 -5.94 3.14
CA ALA A 116 -14.99 -4.75 3.97
C ALA A 116 -16.25 -3.90 3.69
N ARG A 117 -17.18 -3.91 4.63
CA ARG A 117 -18.47 -3.24 4.49
C ARG A 117 -18.19 -1.75 4.73
N GLY A 118 -18.27 -0.94 3.69
CA GLY A 118 -18.20 0.50 3.88
C GLY A 118 -19.37 0.93 4.76
N SER A 119 -19.08 1.48 5.93
CA SER A 119 -20.10 2.01 6.87
C SER A 119 -20.57 3.41 6.46
N GLY A 120 -19.91 4.05 5.50
CA GLY A 120 -20.32 5.33 4.94
C GLY A 120 -21.50 5.20 3.98
N GLN A 121 -22.37 6.20 3.96
CA GLN A 121 -23.36 6.33 2.89
C GLN A 121 -22.65 6.58 1.55
N LEU A 122 -23.24 6.10 0.45
CA LEU A 122 -22.74 6.40 -0.88
C LEU A 122 -22.85 7.91 -1.14
N CYS A 123 -21.81 8.46 -1.76
CA CYS A 123 -21.81 9.77 -2.36
C CYS A 123 -21.53 9.64 -3.87
N GLU A 124 -21.60 10.75 -4.58
CA GLU A 124 -21.31 10.81 -6.02
C GLU A 124 -20.15 11.77 -6.22
N TRP A 125 -19.22 11.45 -7.12
CA TRP A 125 -18.13 12.32 -7.51
C TRP A 125 -17.79 12.07 -8.98
N GLU A 126 -17.82 13.10 -9.82
CA GLU A 126 -17.64 13.01 -11.29
C GLU A 126 -18.48 11.91 -11.98
N GLY A 127 -19.73 11.70 -11.53
CA GLY A 127 -20.61 10.66 -12.06
C GLY A 127 -20.25 9.23 -11.61
N ARG A 128 -19.34 9.09 -10.62
CA ARG A 128 -19.00 7.82 -9.98
C ARG A 128 -19.68 7.73 -8.63
N LYS A 129 -20.15 6.54 -8.26
CA LYS A 129 -20.53 6.26 -6.88
C LYS A 129 -19.27 6.08 -6.05
N CYS A 130 -19.21 6.73 -4.91
CA CYS A 130 -18.07 6.71 -4.00
C CYS A 130 -18.54 6.42 -2.58
N GLN A 131 -17.63 5.90 -1.74
CA GLN A 131 -17.94 5.56 -0.37
C GLN A 131 -16.72 5.71 0.53
N TRP A 132 -16.93 6.30 1.70
CA TRP A 132 -15.90 6.35 2.74
C TRP A 132 -15.80 5.02 3.48
N TYR A 133 -14.57 4.52 3.59
CA TYR A 133 -14.19 3.31 4.32
C TYR A 133 -13.41 3.68 5.57
N GLY A 134 -13.72 2.99 6.67
CA GLY A 134 -13.21 3.22 8.02
C GLY A 134 -14.31 3.76 8.94
N ALA A 135 -14.61 3.06 10.03
CA ALA A 135 -15.59 3.51 11.01
C ALA A 135 -14.94 4.31 12.14
N ALA A 136 -15.66 5.31 12.63
CA ALA A 136 -15.28 6.00 13.86
C ALA A 136 -15.62 5.12 15.07
N PRO A 137 -14.87 5.18 16.18
CA PRO A 137 -13.81 6.16 16.43
C PRO A 137 -12.43 5.80 15.86
N PHE A 138 -12.17 4.58 15.38
CA PHE A 138 -10.83 4.18 14.90
C PHE A 138 -10.88 3.68 13.45
N CYS A 139 -10.57 4.56 12.48
CA CYS A 139 -10.77 4.31 11.05
C CYS A 139 -9.61 3.55 10.36
N MET A 140 -8.60 3.17 11.14
CA MET A 140 -7.41 2.38 10.79
C MET A 140 -6.58 2.92 9.62
N ALA A 141 -5.55 2.17 9.23
CA ALA A 141 -4.68 2.46 8.09
C ALA A 141 -4.84 1.40 6.99
N THR A 142 -4.39 1.72 5.78
CA THR A 142 -4.33 0.81 4.63
C THR A 142 -2.97 0.97 3.95
N GLU A 143 -2.50 -0.07 3.28
CA GLU A 143 -1.31 -0.02 2.43
C GLU A 143 -1.58 0.49 1.02
N HIS A 144 -2.83 0.42 0.58
CA HIS A 144 -3.27 1.00 -0.69
C HIS A 144 -2.83 2.47 -0.83
N GLU A 145 -2.22 2.80 -1.97
CA GLU A 145 -1.88 4.17 -2.34
C GLU A 145 -3.02 4.81 -3.12
N ILE A 146 -3.10 6.14 -3.11
CA ILE A 146 -4.07 6.88 -3.94
C ILE A 146 -3.82 6.51 -5.40
N GLY A 147 -4.90 6.16 -6.12
CA GLY A 147 -4.90 5.64 -7.49
C GLY A 147 -4.89 4.11 -7.58
N SER A 148 -4.68 3.39 -6.48
CA SER A 148 -4.77 1.92 -6.50
C SER A 148 -6.21 1.45 -6.77
N VAL A 149 -6.33 0.35 -7.51
CA VAL A 149 -7.61 -0.29 -7.84
C VAL A 149 -7.69 -1.61 -7.09
N ASP A 150 -8.79 -1.84 -6.39
CA ASP A 150 -9.00 -3.09 -5.66
C ASP A 150 -9.61 -4.21 -6.51
N ASP A 151 -9.81 -5.36 -5.89
CA ASP A 151 -10.41 -6.56 -6.46
C ASP A 151 -11.85 -6.36 -6.97
N LYS A 152 -12.51 -5.27 -6.57
CA LYS A 152 -13.86 -4.87 -7.02
C LYS A 152 -13.83 -3.77 -8.06
N GLY A 153 -12.65 -3.42 -8.57
CA GLY A 153 -12.46 -2.35 -9.55
C GLY A 153 -12.67 -0.96 -8.96
N ARG A 154 -12.75 -0.81 -7.63
CA ARG A 154 -12.88 0.51 -7.00
C ARG A 154 -11.50 1.15 -6.94
N GLU A 155 -11.44 2.44 -7.20
CA GLU A 155 -10.21 3.20 -7.13
C GLU A 155 -10.14 3.99 -5.82
N PHE A 156 -8.96 3.98 -5.19
CA PHE A 156 -8.70 4.75 -3.99
C PHE A 156 -8.38 6.20 -4.34
N LEU A 157 -9.33 7.13 -4.16
CA LEU A 157 -9.14 8.52 -4.59
C LEU A 157 -8.50 9.41 -3.55
N VAL A 158 -8.95 9.34 -2.29
CA VAL A 158 -8.47 10.28 -1.27
C VAL A 158 -8.53 9.72 0.13
N SER A 159 -7.68 10.25 1.00
CA SER A 159 -7.49 9.79 2.36
C SER A 159 -7.41 10.95 3.35
N THR A 160 -7.97 10.75 4.55
CA THR A 160 -7.76 11.66 5.70
C THR A 160 -6.48 11.35 6.49
N ARG A 161 -5.59 10.49 5.96
CA ARG A 161 -4.31 10.14 6.61
C ARG A 161 -3.42 11.35 6.85
N TYR A 162 -3.41 12.27 5.89
CA TYR A 162 -2.45 13.37 5.81
C TYR A 162 -3.09 14.74 6.02
N MET A 163 -4.42 14.79 6.15
CA MET A 163 -5.16 16.04 6.31
C MET A 163 -6.48 15.80 7.03
N SER A 164 -6.98 16.84 7.70
CA SER A 164 -8.32 16.81 8.27
C SER A 164 -9.39 16.75 7.18
N VAL A 165 -10.56 16.19 7.50
CA VAL A 165 -11.71 16.24 6.60
C VAL A 165 -12.09 17.69 6.26
N ALA A 166 -11.95 18.63 7.20
CA ALA A 166 -12.26 20.05 6.95
C ALA A 166 -11.37 20.63 5.84
N THR A 167 -10.06 20.38 5.90
CA THR A 167 -9.10 20.81 4.87
C THR A 167 -9.33 20.10 3.54
N LEU A 168 -9.70 18.82 3.58
CA LEU A 168 -10.01 18.04 2.40
C LEU A 168 -11.25 18.59 1.69
N CYS A 169 -12.24 19.04 2.46
CA CYS A 169 -13.53 19.51 2.00
C CYS A 169 -13.61 21.01 1.69
N SER A 170 -12.63 21.81 2.10
CA SER A 170 -12.56 23.24 1.78
C SER A 170 -11.93 23.52 0.40
N ASP A 171 -11.28 22.52 -0.20
CA ASP A 171 -10.55 22.66 -1.47
C ASP A 171 -11.41 22.19 -2.63
N ALA A 172 -11.97 23.14 -3.39
CA ALA A 172 -12.81 22.87 -4.55
C ALA A 172 -12.10 22.15 -5.69
N THR A 173 -10.75 22.12 -5.69
CA THR A 173 -9.96 21.43 -6.72
C THR A 173 -9.74 19.95 -6.45
N ARG A 174 -10.16 19.46 -5.27
CA ARG A 174 -9.90 18.09 -4.83
C ARG A 174 -11.00 17.11 -5.19
N PRO A 175 -10.68 15.80 -5.22
CA PRO A 175 -11.62 14.72 -5.54
C PRO A 175 -12.64 14.43 -4.43
N THR A 176 -13.22 15.49 -3.88
CA THR A 176 -14.33 15.50 -2.94
C THR A 176 -15.12 16.76 -3.19
N ASP A 177 -16.16 16.62 -3.99
CA ASP A 177 -17.21 17.61 -3.98
C ASP A 177 -17.85 17.69 -2.58
N GLY A 178 -18.63 18.75 -2.34
CA GLY A 178 -19.35 18.92 -1.09
C GLY A 178 -20.25 17.71 -0.74
N HIS A 179 -20.64 16.91 -1.73
CA HIS A 179 -21.53 15.77 -1.55
C HIS A 179 -20.81 14.63 -0.82
N CYS A 180 -19.61 14.24 -1.24
CA CYS A 180 -18.82 13.23 -0.52
C CYS A 180 -18.36 13.68 0.86
N CYS A 181 -18.13 14.98 1.05
CA CYS A 181 -17.80 15.55 2.35
C CYS A 181 -18.93 15.42 3.37
N SER A 182 -20.17 15.69 2.97
CA SER A 182 -21.34 15.54 3.84
C SER A 182 -21.56 14.09 4.32
N ARG A 183 -21.09 13.10 3.55
CA ARG A 183 -21.23 11.66 3.84
C ARG A 183 -20.03 11.07 4.59
N TYR A 184 -19.03 11.87 4.94
CA TYR A 184 -17.85 11.42 5.71
C TYR A 184 -18.24 10.84 7.09
N GLY A 185 -19.27 11.42 7.71
CA GLY A 185 -19.77 11.03 9.02
C GLY A 185 -18.84 11.47 10.16
N LYS A 186 -18.82 10.69 11.24
CA LYS A 186 -17.98 10.98 12.42
C LYS A 186 -16.49 10.83 12.09
N GLY A 187 -15.68 11.73 12.62
CA GLY A 187 -14.22 11.68 12.53
C GLY A 187 -13.58 10.54 13.33
N CYS A 188 -12.32 10.28 13.04
CA CYS A 188 -11.53 9.21 13.64
C CYS A 188 -10.68 9.80 14.77
N LEU A 189 -10.73 9.18 15.95
CA LEU A 189 -9.76 9.37 17.02
C LEU A 189 -8.39 8.74 16.69
N GLY A 190 -8.37 7.70 15.86
CA GLY A 190 -7.13 7.11 15.35
C GLY A 190 -7.29 6.48 13.97
N GLY A 191 -6.22 6.46 13.17
CA GLY A 191 -6.26 6.06 11.77
C GLY A 191 -6.88 7.13 10.87
N TYR A 192 -7.42 6.73 9.72
CA TYR A 192 -8.00 7.62 8.73
C TYR A 192 -9.04 6.92 7.85
N LYS A 193 -10.05 7.68 7.39
CA LYS A 193 -10.97 7.18 6.37
C LYS A 193 -10.42 7.35 4.97
N ARG A 194 -10.93 6.51 4.08
CA ARG A 194 -10.49 6.35 2.69
C ARG A 194 -11.70 6.43 1.77
N LEU A 195 -11.67 7.29 0.75
CA LEU A 195 -12.73 7.37 -0.23
C LEU A 195 -12.41 6.46 -1.41
N TRP A 196 -13.26 5.47 -1.63
CA TRP A 196 -13.16 4.56 -2.77
C TRP A 196 -14.30 4.81 -3.73
N CYS A 197 -14.00 4.86 -5.02
CA CYS A 197 -14.99 5.13 -6.06
C CYS A 197 -15.11 3.96 -7.03
N PHE A 198 -16.34 3.52 -7.25
CA PHE A 198 -16.67 2.53 -8.26
C PHE A 198 -16.35 3.07 -9.67
N PRO A 199 -16.03 2.20 -10.64
CA PRO A 199 -15.79 2.64 -12.01
C PRO A 199 -17.03 3.35 -12.54
N LYS A 200 -16.83 4.37 -13.41
CA LYS A 200 -17.97 5.01 -14.10
C LYS A 200 -18.75 3.91 -14.81
N PRO A 201 -20.09 3.86 -14.70
CA PRO A 201 -20.87 2.99 -15.56
C PRO A 201 -20.55 3.44 -16.97
N THR A 202 -19.77 2.65 -17.70
CA THR A 202 -19.54 2.91 -19.11
C THR A 202 -20.92 2.93 -19.73
N THR A 203 -21.33 4.09 -20.22
CA THR A 203 -22.50 4.22 -21.08
C THR A 203 -22.17 3.28 -22.22
N ARG A 204 -22.67 2.04 -22.15
CA ARG A 204 -22.63 1.14 -23.29
C ARG A 204 -23.37 1.94 -24.34
N LEU A 205 -22.61 2.52 -25.27
CA LEU A 205 -23.12 2.92 -26.57
C LEU A 205 -23.98 1.72 -26.97
N LYS A 206 -25.30 1.93 -26.99
CA LYS A 206 -26.23 0.90 -27.42
C LYS A 206 -25.73 0.51 -28.79
N SER A 207 -25.04 -0.62 -28.87
CA SER A 207 -24.80 -1.30 -30.13
C SER A 207 -26.19 -1.60 -30.65
N SER A 208 -26.67 -0.72 -31.51
CA SER A 208 -27.91 -0.86 -32.23
C SER A 208 -27.69 -2.04 -33.16
N HIS A 209 -27.93 -3.25 -32.65
CA HIS A 209 -28.13 -4.42 -33.48
C HIS A 209 -29.48 -4.25 -34.21
N HIS A 210 -29.42 -3.56 -35.34
CA HIS A 210 -30.45 -3.61 -36.36
C HIS A 210 -29.77 -3.82 -37.72
N GLY A 211 -30.12 -4.92 -38.39
CA GLY A 211 -29.79 -5.15 -39.79
C GLY A 211 -28.88 -6.35 -40.05
N GLN A 212 -29.49 -7.49 -40.37
CA GLN A 212 -28.90 -8.56 -41.18
C GLN A 212 -28.56 -8.02 -42.58
N ALA A 213 -27.47 -8.51 -43.19
CA ALA A 213 -27.47 -9.22 -44.50
C ALA A 213 -26.17 -9.05 -45.30
N SER A 214 -25.86 -10.14 -46.00
CA SER A 214 -24.94 -10.32 -47.13
C SER A 214 -23.44 -10.49 -46.84
N LEU A 215 -23.01 -11.74 -47.04
CA LEU A 215 -21.64 -12.10 -47.35
C LEU A 215 -21.22 -11.39 -48.64
N ALA A 216 -20.26 -10.49 -48.54
CA ALA A 216 -19.33 -10.20 -49.63
C ALA A 216 -17.94 -10.17 -49.02
N GLU A 217 -17.13 -11.14 -49.42
CA GLU A 217 -15.73 -11.30 -49.02
C GLU A 217 -14.91 -10.15 -49.62
N GLN A 218 -14.84 -9.04 -48.90
CA GLN A 218 -13.92 -7.95 -49.19
C GLN A 218 -12.62 -8.19 -48.40
N HIS A 219 -11.54 -8.40 -49.15
CA HIS A 219 -10.18 -8.27 -48.64
C HIS A 219 -10.01 -6.88 -48.02
N HIS A 220 -10.06 -6.81 -46.69
CA HIS A 220 -9.67 -5.62 -45.94
C HIS A 220 -8.14 -5.52 -45.93
N PRO A 221 -7.57 -4.37 -46.32
CA PRO A 221 -6.15 -4.12 -46.10
C PRO A 221 -5.88 -4.20 -44.60
N SER A 222 -4.77 -4.87 -44.24
CA SER A 222 -4.33 -5.02 -42.85
C SER A 222 -4.44 -3.67 -42.12
N PRO A 223 -5.09 -3.62 -40.95
CA PRO A 223 -5.24 -2.38 -40.20
C PRO A 223 -3.85 -1.81 -39.91
N VAL A 224 -3.62 -0.58 -40.37
CA VAL A 224 -2.44 0.19 -40.01
C VAL A 224 -2.39 0.25 -38.48
N PRO A 225 -1.28 -0.15 -37.84
CA PRO A 225 -1.16 -0.07 -36.39
C PRO A 225 -1.46 1.35 -35.95
N LEU A 226 -2.44 1.51 -35.06
CA LEU A 226 -2.71 2.81 -34.44
C LEU A 226 -1.40 3.29 -33.78
N PRO A 227 -1.05 4.59 -33.92
CA PRO A 227 0.08 5.14 -33.19
C PRO A 227 -0.15 4.87 -31.70
N PRO A 228 0.88 4.42 -30.96
CA PRO A 228 0.73 4.14 -29.55
C PRO A 228 0.30 5.43 -28.83
N PRO A 229 -0.59 5.34 -27.82
CA PRO A 229 -1.10 6.51 -27.11
C PRO A 229 0.04 7.38 -26.55
N ASP A 230 -0.16 8.69 -26.43
CA ASP A 230 0.89 9.68 -26.10
C ASP A 230 1.66 9.45 -24.77
N TRP A 231 1.20 8.53 -23.91
CA TRP A 231 1.97 8.10 -22.73
C TRP A 231 3.06 7.06 -23.07
N ALA A 232 2.90 6.30 -24.14
CA ALA A 232 3.83 5.26 -24.58
C ALA A 232 5.03 5.82 -25.38
N SER A 233 5.02 7.10 -25.74
CA SER A 233 6.17 7.83 -26.30
C SER A 233 7.05 8.49 -25.23
N ARG A 234 6.70 8.35 -23.94
CA ARG A 234 7.51 8.89 -22.85
C ARG A 234 8.77 8.07 -22.68
N ARG A 235 9.88 8.63 -23.15
CA ARG A 235 11.21 8.07 -22.87
C ARG A 235 11.40 8.05 -21.36
N PRO A 236 11.80 6.90 -20.77
CA PRO A 236 12.00 6.82 -19.34
C PRO A 236 13.10 7.81 -18.91
N CYS A 237 12.94 8.38 -17.73
CA CYS A 237 13.95 9.20 -17.08
C CYS A 237 15.27 8.41 -16.99
N ARG A 238 16.34 8.97 -17.56
CA ARG A 238 17.68 8.39 -17.54
C ARG A 238 18.67 9.31 -16.85
N PHE A 239 19.38 8.77 -15.86
CA PHE A 239 20.44 9.49 -15.13
C PHE A 239 21.68 8.60 -15.04
N ARG A 240 22.81 9.10 -15.57
CA ARG A 240 24.10 8.39 -15.59
C ARG A 240 23.98 6.93 -16.09
N GLY A 241 23.33 6.74 -17.23
CA GLY A 241 23.13 5.42 -17.86
C GLY A 241 22.01 4.56 -17.24
N ARG A 242 21.53 4.91 -16.05
CA ARG A 242 20.49 4.15 -15.33
C ARG A 242 19.09 4.59 -15.72
N THR A 243 18.15 3.64 -15.69
CA THR A 243 16.72 3.93 -15.81
C THR A 243 16.18 4.30 -14.44
N CYS A 244 15.52 5.44 -14.35
CA CYS A 244 15.11 6.04 -13.09
C CYS A 244 13.62 6.38 -13.10
N GLN A 245 13.02 6.35 -11.91
CA GLN A 245 11.62 6.65 -11.70
C GLN A 245 11.43 7.52 -10.46
N TRP A 246 10.59 8.54 -10.58
CA TRP A 246 10.16 9.33 -9.44
C TRP A 246 9.05 8.60 -8.69
N HIS A 247 9.28 8.32 -7.40
CA HIS A 247 8.30 7.75 -6.49
C HIS A 247 7.67 8.86 -5.66
N GLY A 248 6.34 8.87 -5.64
CA GLY A 248 5.53 9.87 -4.96
C GLY A 248 4.60 10.59 -5.93
N SER A 249 3.29 10.50 -5.67
CA SER A 249 2.26 11.13 -6.48
C SER A 249 1.85 12.46 -5.86
N SER A 250 1.91 13.53 -6.64
CA SER A 250 1.36 14.82 -6.22
C SER A 250 -0.15 14.68 -5.99
N PRO A 251 -0.73 15.38 -5.00
CA PRO A 251 -0.09 16.38 -4.13
C PRO A 251 0.66 15.83 -2.91
N PHE A 252 0.68 14.52 -2.65
CA PHE A 252 1.29 13.95 -1.44
C PHE A 252 2.30 12.85 -1.74
N CYS A 253 3.59 13.22 -1.75
CA CYS A 253 4.62 12.36 -2.34
C CYS A 253 5.25 11.33 -1.39
N GLY A 254 4.69 11.15 -0.20
CA GLY A 254 5.22 10.24 0.82
C GLY A 254 6.53 10.76 1.45
N THR A 255 7.16 9.90 2.26
CA THR A 255 8.47 10.14 2.90
C THR A 255 9.30 8.86 2.84
N THR A 256 10.61 8.94 3.05
CA THR A 256 11.46 7.77 3.27
C THR A 256 12.41 7.99 4.43
N SER A 257 12.79 6.90 5.11
CA SER A 257 13.90 6.87 6.07
C SER A 257 15.19 6.36 5.44
N SER A 258 15.15 5.95 4.17
CA SER A 258 16.32 5.49 3.43
C SER A 258 17.29 6.64 3.17
N PRO A 259 18.59 6.50 3.51
CA PRO A 259 19.60 7.45 3.08
C PRO A 259 19.81 7.37 1.56
N LEU A 260 20.33 8.46 0.98
CA LEU A 260 20.79 8.44 -0.41
C LEU A 260 21.88 7.36 -0.59
N GLY A 261 21.85 6.66 -1.72
CA GLY A 261 22.72 5.52 -2.01
C GLY A 261 22.21 4.18 -1.47
N GLN A 262 21.13 4.15 -0.68
CA GLN A 262 20.52 2.87 -0.28
C GLN A 262 19.88 2.17 -1.48
N THR A 263 20.18 0.88 -1.63
CA THR A 263 19.51 -0.02 -2.59
C THR A 263 18.37 -0.77 -1.89
N ASP A 264 17.21 -0.84 -2.56
CA ASP A 264 16.04 -1.55 -2.06
C ASP A 264 16.00 -3.03 -2.52
N ALA A 265 14.92 -3.73 -2.16
CA ALA A 265 14.73 -5.14 -2.53
C ALA A 265 14.54 -5.36 -4.04
N LEU A 266 14.25 -4.32 -4.82
CA LEU A 266 14.09 -4.36 -6.27
C LEU A 266 15.39 -4.00 -7.01
N ASN A 267 16.51 -3.91 -6.27
CA ASN A 267 17.81 -3.49 -6.78
C ASN A 267 17.77 -2.08 -7.40
N GLN A 268 16.96 -1.19 -6.83
CA GLN A 268 16.94 0.22 -7.17
C GLN A 268 17.66 1.03 -6.09
N THR A 269 18.53 1.94 -6.50
CA THR A 269 19.24 2.84 -5.60
C THR A 269 18.53 4.18 -5.51
N LEU A 270 18.30 4.68 -4.30
CA LEU A 270 17.78 6.03 -4.06
C LEU A 270 18.88 7.06 -4.33
N LEU A 271 18.79 7.80 -5.43
CA LEU A 271 19.82 8.78 -5.80
C LEU A 271 19.46 10.21 -5.41
N PHE A 272 18.18 10.58 -5.46
CA PHE A 272 17.75 11.93 -5.10
C PHE A 272 16.47 11.93 -4.29
N THR A 273 16.33 12.97 -3.46
CA THR A 273 15.05 13.34 -2.86
C THR A 273 14.82 14.83 -3.07
N THR A 274 13.57 15.23 -3.24
CA THR A 274 13.22 16.66 -3.25
C THR A 274 12.97 17.21 -1.85
N ARG A 275 13.49 16.53 -0.81
CA ARG A 275 13.36 16.96 0.59
C ARG A 275 14.27 18.15 0.87
N GLU A 276 15.52 18.03 0.42
CA GLU A 276 16.60 18.97 0.73
C GLU A 276 16.81 19.96 -0.41
N THR A 277 16.62 19.51 -1.65
CA THR A 277 16.76 20.35 -2.84
C THR A 277 15.47 20.33 -3.64
N PRO A 278 14.75 21.46 -3.78
CA PRO A 278 13.52 21.49 -4.57
C PRO A 278 13.82 21.21 -6.04
N ILE A 279 12.86 20.58 -6.74
CA ILE A 279 13.06 20.17 -8.14
C ILE A 279 13.46 21.34 -9.05
N ALA A 280 12.94 22.54 -8.80
CA ALA A 280 13.28 23.74 -9.57
C ALA A 280 14.78 24.06 -9.50
N HIS A 281 15.41 23.86 -8.33
CA HIS A 281 16.84 24.07 -8.17
C HIS A 281 17.66 22.92 -8.79
N LEU A 282 17.22 21.67 -8.61
CA LEU A 282 17.86 20.51 -9.25
C LEU A 282 17.86 20.62 -10.78
N CYS A 283 16.79 21.15 -11.37
CA CYS A 283 16.61 21.23 -12.82
C CYS A 283 17.10 22.55 -13.44
N ALA A 284 17.44 23.56 -12.65
CA ALA A 284 17.96 24.85 -13.16
C ALA A 284 19.48 24.82 -13.43
N ASN A 285 20.24 24.03 -12.68
CA ASN A 285 21.70 23.98 -12.78
C ASN A 285 22.15 22.79 -13.63
N LEU A 286 22.16 22.97 -14.96
CA LEU A 286 22.51 21.90 -15.92
C LEU A 286 23.93 21.35 -15.76
N ASP A 287 24.85 22.17 -15.22
CA ASP A 287 26.25 21.81 -15.00
C ASP A 287 26.53 21.21 -13.61
N ALA A 288 25.52 21.15 -12.73
CA ALA A 288 25.69 20.56 -11.41
C ALA A 288 25.89 19.04 -11.52
N ALA A 289 26.81 18.50 -10.71
CA ALA A 289 27.05 17.05 -10.63
C ALA A 289 25.76 16.26 -10.28
N ASP A 290 24.81 16.93 -9.62
CA ASP A 290 23.55 16.40 -9.14
C ASP A 290 22.37 16.67 -10.08
N TYR A 291 22.62 17.20 -11.29
CA TYR A 291 21.58 17.41 -12.30
C TYR A 291 21.05 16.05 -12.81
N PRO A 292 19.77 15.69 -12.58
CA PRO A 292 19.25 14.36 -12.93
C PRO A 292 19.06 14.16 -14.43
N GLY A 293 19.26 15.19 -15.25
CA GLY A 293 19.02 15.17 -16.68
C GLY A 293 17.61 15.64 -17.07
N GLU A 294 17.48 16.11 -18.31
CA GLU A 294 16.25 16.76 -18.79
C GLU A 294 15.05 15.81 -18.79
N SER A 295 15.29 14.54 -19.15
CA SER A 295 14.26 13.49 -19.13
C SER A 295 13.65 13.32 -17.75
N CYS A 296 14.46 13.35 -16.70
CA CYS A 296 14.03 13.22 -15.32
C CYS A 296 13.32 14.46 -14.79
N CYS A 297 13.73 15.64 -15.21
CA CYS A 297 13.04 16.89 -14.90
C CYS A 297 11.63 16.94 -15.52
N ARG A 298 11.47 16.42 -16.74
CA ARG A 298 10.18 16.37 -17.45
C ARG A 298 9.20 15.38 -16.81
N GLU A 299 9.68 14.22 -16.38
CA GLU A 299 8.89 13.17 -15.73
C GLU A 299 8.54 13.48 -14.26
N TYR A 300 9.12 14.52 -13.65
CA TYR A 300 8.79 14.87 -12.27
C TYR A 300 7.31 15.26 -12.09
N HIS A 301 6.72 15.88 -13.11
CA HIS A 301 5.34 16.39 -13.13
C HIS A 301 5.05 17.39 -12.00
N ALA A 302 3.90 17.29 -11.34
CA ALA A 302 3.47 18.23 -10.32
C ALA A 302 4.29 18.09 -9.01
N THR A 303 4.51 19.23 -8.36
CA THR A 303 5.17 19.32 -7.05
C THR A 303 4.29 18.77 -5.92
N CYS A 304 4.94 18.41 -4.82
CA CYS A 304 4.29 17.86 -3.64
C CYS A 304 3.89 19.00 -2.71
N TRP A 305 2.68 18.97 -2.18
CA TRP A 305 2.24 19.88 -1.12
C TRP A 305 2.74 19.41 0.23
N THR A 306 2.79 18.09 0.45
CA THR A 306 3.46 17.50 1.63
C THR A 306 4.32 16.31 1.24
N GLY A 307 5.39 16.10 1.99
CA GLY A 307 6.39 15.07 1.67
C GLY A 307 7.30 15.51 0.52
N TYR A 308 7.91 14.56 -0.15
CA TYR A 308 8.84 14.82 -1.25
C TYR A 308 8.93 13.61 -2.19
N LYS A 309 9.23 13.84 -3.47
CA LYS A 309 9.48 12.71 -4.37
C LYS A 309 10.88 12.16 -4.16
N ARG A 310 11.04 10.90 -4.54
CA ARG A 310 12.27 10.11 -4.39
C ARG A 310 12.62 9.56 -5.76
N LEU A 311 13.82 9.84 -6.28
CA LEU A 311 14.26 9.28 -7.55
C LEU A 311 15.02 7.99 -7.28
N TRP A 312 14.40 6.87 -7.67
CA TRP A 312 14.99 5.55 -7.59
C TRP A 312 15.49 5.15 -8.97
N CYS A 313 16.71 4.63 -9.04
CA CYS A 313 17.34 4.24 -10.29
C CYS A 313 17.73 2.77 -10.23
N SER A 314 17.38 1.99 -11.25
CA SER A 314 17.83 0.60 -11.36
C SER A 314 19.34 0.54 -11.51
N GLU A 315 19.95 -0.53 -11.01
CA GLU A 315 21.32 -0.86 -11.42
C GLU A 315 21.37 -1.04 -12.95
N GLU A 316 22.44 -0.53 -13.55
CA GLU A 316 22.63 -0.61 -14.99
C GLU A 316 22.89 -2.08 -15.34
N ARG A 317 21.98 -2.72 -16.07
CA ARG A 317 22.33 -4.01 -16.68
C ARG A 317 23.39 -3.71 -17.75
N PRO A 318 24.55 -4.38 -17.77
CA PRO A 318 25.59 -4.20 -18.79
C PRO A 318 25.14 -4.50 -20.24
N GLU A 319 23.87 -4.80 -20.47
CA GLU A 319 23.35 -5.22 -21.76
C GLU A 319 22.91 -4.00 -22.57
N ALA A 320 23.73 -3.66 -23.59
CA ALA A 320 23.46 -2.76 -24.71
C ALA A 320 23.91 -1.27 -24.61
N TYR A 321 25.10 -0.99 -24.06
CA TYR A 321 25.74 0.34 -24.18
C TYR A 321 26.39 0.62 -25.57
N TRP A 322 26.36 -0.31 -26.53
CA TRP A 322 27.08 -0.10 -27.81
C TRP A 322 26.28 0.56 -28.94
N GLU A 323 25.00 0.93 -28.77
CA GLU A 323 24.17 1.34 -29.92
C GLU A 323 23.71 2.81 -30.02
N THR A 324 24.14 3.75 -29.14
CA THR A 324 23.65 5.15 -29.27
C THR A 324 24.68 6.29 -29.24
N ASP A 325 25.97 6.05 -29.03
CA ASP A 325 26.97 7.15 -29.04
C ASP A 325 27.68 7.36 -30.41
N ALA A 326 27.31 6.61 -31.45
CA ALA A 326 27.90 6.72 -32.79
C ALA A 326 27.56 8.03 -33.54
N TRP A 327 26.66 8.88 -33.04
CA TRP A 327 26.27 10.13 -33.73
C TRP A 327 26.94 11.41 -33.21
N ARG A 328 27.76 11.35 -32.15
CA ARG A 328 28.33 12.58 -31.53
C ARG A 328 29.78 12.92 -31.87
N TYR A 329 30.47 12.08 -32.65
CA TYR A 329 31.85 12.34 -33.09
C TYR A 329 32.03 12.27 -34.63
N GLY A 330 31.03 12.72 -35.38
CA GLY A 330 31.21 13.07 -36.80
C GLY A 330 31.60 14.55 -36.95
N LYS A 331 32.88 14.88 -36.70
CA LYS A 331 33.49 16.10 -37.28
C LYS A 331 34.52 15.65 -38.33
N LEU A 332 34.17 15.92 -39.59
CA LEU A 332 35.12 16.17 -40.68
C LEU A 332 36.00 17.36 -40.35
#